data_AF-A0A6S6Z206-F1
#
_entry.id   AF-A0A6S6Z206-F1
#
_cell.length_a   1.000
_cell.length_b   1.000
_cell.length_c   1.000
_cell.angle_alpha   90.00
_cell.angle_beta   90.00
_cell.angle_gamma   90.00
#
_symmetry.space_group_name_H-M   'P 1'
#
loop_
_entity.id
_entity.type
_entity.pdbx_description
1 polymer ?
#
loop_
_entity_poly.entity_id
_entity_poly.type
_entity_poly.pdbx_seq_one_letter_code
_entity_poly.pdbx_strand_id
1 'polypeptide(L)'
;MPAVAHAQPAEPAKDYLKVTEPIGGDFALWGYPASQLRQILFREKLYRPLNAYEFVQVKALGPKQDGQPILMAVSNDFMGVGTILIAVQNGTPLARVLSPTVDIRDPDMGLAQPGRQDLLLFTAGSRALVTSTGQVLWFEHARPKEYVHGTPLLVSVSPDNRTGALLLDNEIRLSRAGAGPYATVPFTKPMQSDAFKSLWDESSQAAKKALDAGQRIDQRRLYANLTAAWINRNFSWQEGKDGWRLQGRGLTSTPLAVSAASSTPSRQEP
;
A
#
# COMPACT_ATOMS: atom_id res chain seq x y z
N MET A 1 49.18 44.14 21.90
CA MET A 1 47.72 43.92 21.87
C MET A 1 47.42 42.94 20.75
N PRO A 2 46.81 41.77 21.02
CA PRO A 2 46.47 40.81 19.98
C PRO A 2 45.14 41.20 19.30
N ALA A 3 45.09 41.07 17.98
CA ALA A 3 43.90 41.34 17.18
C ALA A 3 42.88 40.19 17.36
N VAL A 4 41.64 40.53 17.69
CA VAL A 4 40.53 39.59 17.76
C VAL A 4 40.09 39.30 16.33
N ALA A 5 40.27 38.04 15.88
CA ALA A 5 39.70 37.57 14.63
C ALA A 5 38.18 37.45 14.80
N HIS A 6 37.43 38.31 14.12
CA HIS A 6 35.97 38.18 14.05
C HIS A 6 35.63 36.97 13.19
N ALA A 7 34.98 35.97 13.80
CA ALA A 7 34.34 34.88 13.07
C ALA A 7 33.29 35.47 12.13
N GLN A 8 33.49 35.25 10.83
CA GLN A 8 32.58 35.68 9.79
C GLN A 8 31.28 34.87 9.93
N PRO A 9 30.10 35.51 9.99
CA PRO A 9 28.83 34.80 10.06
C PRO A 9 28.70 33.90 8.82
N ALA A 10 28.29 32.64 9.02
CA ALA A 10 28.04 31.71 7.94
C ALA A 10 27.05 32.33 6.94
N GLU A 11 27.36 32.25 5.64
CA GLU A 11 26.42 32.68 4.60
C GLU A 11 25.07 32.00 4.82
N PRO A 12 23.95 32.73 4.76
CA PRO A 12 22.63 32.12 4.83
C PRO A 12 22.50 31.08 3.71
N ALA A 13 21.94 29.92 4.06
CA ALA A 13 21.70 28.85 3.09
C ALA A 13 20.97 29.41 1.86
N LYS A 14 21.48 29.11 0.65
CA LYS A 14 20.91 29.60 -0.61
C LYS A 14 19.68 28.78 -0.97
N ASP A 15 18.56 29.06 -0.30
CA ASP A 15 17.29 28.31 -0.43
C ASP A 15 16.67 28.35 -1.84
N TYR A 16 17.18 29.22 -2.71
CA TYR A 16 16.80 29.35 -4.12
C TYR A 16 17.61 28.48 -5.09
N LEU A 17 18.63 27.76 -4.61
CA LEU A 17 19.39 26.81 -5.42
C LEU A 17 18.91 25.39 -5.13
N LYS A 18 18.81 24.57 -6.19
CA LYS A 18 18.52 23.15 -6.03
C LYS A 18 19.73 22.45 -5.42
N VAL A 19 19.47 21.61 -4.43
CA VAL A 19 20.47 20.79 -3.76
C VAL A 19 20.26 19.33 -4.13
N THR A 20 21.34 18.56 -4.05
CA THR A 20 21.31 17.11 -4.18
C THR A 20 21.53 16.49 -2.81
N GLU A 21 20.58 15.68 -2.36
CA GLU A 21 20.59 15.04 -1.05
C GLU A 21 20.68 13.51 -1.23
N PRO A 22 21.75 12.84 -0.76
CA PRO A 22 21.87 11.40 -0.90
C PRO A 22 20.82 10.67 -0.05
N ILE A 23 20.14 9.67 -0.63
CA ILE A 23 19.21 8.77 0.09
C ILE A 23 19.91 7.48 0.50
N GLY A 24 20.89 7.04 -0.29
CA GLY A 24 21.67 5.83 -0.09
C GLY A 24 21.89 5.07 -1.41
N GLY A 25 23.03 4.37 -1.50
CA GLY A 25 23.46 3.74 -2.75
C GLY A 25 23.63 4.79 -3.85
N ASP A 26 23.10 4.49 -5.03
CA ASP A 26 23.15 5.33 -6.23
C ASP A 26 21.96 6.32 -6.29
N PHE A 27 21.07 6.33 -5.29
CA PHE A 27 19.90 7.21 -5.25
C PHE A 27 20.17 8.53 -4.52
N ALA A 28 19.68 9.62 -5.10
CA ALA A 28 19.65 10.94 -4.48
C ALA A 28 18.33 11.67 -4.76
N LEU A 29 17.98 12.64 -3.91
CA LEU A 29 16.92 13.60 -4.15
C LEU A 29 17.50 14.88 -4.71
N TRP A 30 16.81 15.49 -5.67
CA TRP A 30 17.17 16.78 -6.23
C TRP A 30 15.98 17.74 -6.16
N GLY A 31 16.18 18.92 -5.57
CA GLY A 31 15.10 19.90 -5.41
C GLY A 31 15.50 21.11 -4.59
N TYR A 32 14.58 22.06 -4.42
CA TYR A 32 14.80 23.24 -3.59
C TYR A 32 14.66 22.88 -2.11
N PRO A 33 15.57 23.31 -1.23
CA PRO A 33 15.49 23.02 0.20
C PRO A 33 14.13 23.34 0.82
N ALA A 34 13.55 24.49 0.48
CA ALA A 34 12.27 24.98 0.99
C ALA A 34 11.03 24.33 0.36
N SER A 35 11.17 23.55 -0.71
CA SER A 35 10.05 22.82 -1.31
C SER A 35 9.83 21.49 -0.59
N GLN A 36 8.62 20.93 -0.61
CA GLN A 36 8.38 19.52 -0.27
C GLN A 36 8.48 18.61 -1.50
N LEU A 37 8.48 19.18 -2.70
CA LEU A 37 8.61 18.45 -3.94
C LEU A 37 10.08 18.16 -4.24
N ARG A 38 10.37 16.89 -4.51
CA ARG A 38 11.71 16.38 -4.83
C ARG A 38 11.66 15.57 -6.11
N GLN A 39 12.76 15.53 -6.84
CA GLN A 39 12.98 14.62 -7.96
C GLN A 39 13.94 13.52 -7.53
N ILE A 40 13.81 12.32 -8.11
CA ILE A 40 14.70 11.20 -7.79
C ILE A 40 15.78 11.13 -8.86
N LEU A 41 17.04 11.09 -8.44
CA LEU A 41 18.19 10.75 -9.27
C LEU A 41 18.61 9.30 -9.00
N PHE A 42 19.04 8.60 -10.05
CA PHE A 42 19.74 7.32 -9.95
C PHE A 42 21.01 7.40 -10.79
N ARG A 43 22.18 7.24 -10.16
CA ARG A 43 23.50 7.45 -10.80
C ARG A 43 23.59 8.81 -11.49
N GLU A 44 23.21 9.86 -10.75
CA GLU A 44 23.22 11.27 -11.18
C GLU A 44 22.26 11.60 -12.34
N LYS A 45 21.49 10.63 -12.83
CA LYS A 45 20.51 10.82 -13.90
C LYS A 45 19.11 10.92 -13.30
N LEU A 46 18.31 11.83 -13.84
CA LEU A 46 16.91 11.95 -13.45
C LEU A 46 16.15 10.66 -13.76
N TYR A 47 15.52 10.09 -12.73
CA TYR A 47 14.67 8.91 -12.82
C TYR A 47 13.19 9.32 -12.71
N ARG A 48 12.40 8.94 -13.71
CA ARG A 48 10.97 9.26 -13.83
C ARG A 48 10.12 7.98 -13.79
N PRO A 49 9.96 7.34 -12.62
CA PRO A 49 9.17 6.13 -12.52
C PRO A 49 7.72 6.41 -12.94
N LEU A 50 7.20 5.60 -13.87
CA LEU A 50 5.80 5.70 -14.32
C LEU A 50 5.41 7.12 -14.79
N ASN A 51 6.37 7.84 -15.39
CA ASN A 51 6.27 9.24 -15.82
C ASN A 51 6.08 10.28 -14.68
N ALA A 52 6.13 9.88 -13.42
CA ALA A 52 6.12 10.81 -12.29
C ALA A 52 7.42 11.63 -12.26
N TYR A 53 7.26 12.96 -12.18
CA TYR A 53 8.37 13.90 -12.21
C TYR A 53 8.79 14.40 -10.83
N GLU A 54 7.81 14.60 -9.94
CA GLU A 54 8.01 15.14 -8.60
C GLU A 54 7.33 14.25 -7.56
N PHE A 55 7.96 14.18 -6.39
CA PHE A 55 7.56 13.35 -5.27
C PHE A 55 7.41 14.23 -4.04
N VAL A 56 6.29 14.08 -3.34
CA VAL A 56 6.03 14.79 -2.07
C VAL A 56 6.74 14.11 -0.89
N GLN A 57 7.07 12.83 -1.05
CA GLN A 57 7.78 12.05 -0.05
C GLN A 57 8.57 10.92 -0.72
N VAL A 58 9.80 10.68 -0.26
CA VAL A 58 10.63 9.54 -0.65
C VAL A 58 11.35 9.03 0.60
N LYS A 59 11.25 7.72 0.87
CA LYS A 59 11.83 7.10 2.06
C LYS A 59 12.46 5.75 1.71
N ALA A 60 13.66 5.49 2.22
CA ALA A 60 14.25 4.14 2.18
C ALA A 60 13.58 3.24 3.24
N LEU A 61 13.20 2.03 2.84
CA LEU A 61 12.45 1.10 3.69
C LEU A 61 13.34 0.24 4.61
N GLY A 62 14.65 0.25 4.40
CA GLY A 62 15.61 -0.61 5.11
C GLY A 62 16.26 -1.69 4.24
N PRO A 63 15.49 -2.60 3.59
CA PRO A 63 16.09 -3.65 2.77
C PRO A 63 16.79 -3.10 1.54
N LYS A 64 17.72 -3.91 1.02
CA LYS A 64 18.46 -3.65 -0.21
C LYS A 64 18.17 -4.72 -1.25
N GLN A 65 18.11 -4.31 -2.51
CA GLN A 65 18.05 -5.19 -3.68
C GLN A 65 19.12 -4.73 -4.67
N ASP A 66 19.93 -5.66 -5.19
CA ASP A 66 21.11 -5.35 -6.03
C ASP A 66 22.07 -4.34 -5.38
N GLY A 67 22.22 -4.40 -4.05
CA GLY A 67 23.07 -3.47 -3.29
C GLY A 67 22.47 -2.07 -3.08
N GLN A 68 21.31 -1.79 -3.67
CA GLN A 68 20.63 -0.49 -3.65
C GLN A 68 19.47 -0.50 -2.64
N PRO A 69 19.19 0.61 -1.95
CA PRO A 69 18.05 0.66 -1.04
C PRO A 69 16.73 0.53 -1.82
N ILE A 70 15.77 -0.17 -1.22
CA ILE A 70 14.39 -0.15 -1.70
C ILE A 70 13.72 1.12 -1.16
N LEU A 71 13.09 1.88 -2.05
CA LEU A 71 12.44 3.15 -1.72
C LEU A 71 10.92 2.98 -1.78
N MET A 72 10.23 3.68 -0.89
CA MET A 72 8.81 4.00 -1.03
C MET A 72 8.70 5.50 -1.33
N ALA A 73 7.96 5.84 -2.37
CA ALA A 73 7.80 7.22 -2.81
C ALA A 73 6.33 7.53 -3.07
N VAL A 74 5.95 8.79 -2.90
CA VAL A 74 4.61 9.30 -3.19
C VAL A 74 4.74 10.32 -4.32
N SER A 75 4.22 9.98 -5.50
CA SER A 75 4.22 10.88 -6.65
C SER A 75 3.20 12.02 -6.47
N ASN A 76 3.51 13.21 -6.98
CA ASN A 76 2.61 14.35 -7.01
C ASN A 76 1.45 14.16 -8.01
N ASP A 77 0.26 14.67 -7.70
CA ASP A 77 -1.04 14.42 -8.36
C ASP A 77 -1.08 14.80 -9.85
N PHE A 78 -0.31 15.80 -10.28
CA PHE A 78 -0.42 16.30 -11.66
C PHE A 78 -0.02 15.27 -12.73
N MET A 79 0.85 14.31 -12.37
CA MET A 79 1.34 13.24 -13.25
C MET A 79 1.52 11.90 -12.50
N GLY A 80 0.92 11.79 -11.31
CA GLY A 80 1.25 10.78 -10.31
C GLY A 80 0.37 9.53 -10.37
N VAL A 81 0.92 8.43 -9.88
CA VAL A 81 0.25 7.13 -9.74
C VAL A 81 -0.01 6.74 -8.29
N GLY A 82 0.41 7.58 -7.33
CA GLY A 82 0.20 7.45 -5.90
C GLY A 82 1.45 7.00 -5.16
N THR A 83 1.26 6.09 -4.21
CA THR A 83 2.37 5.48 -3.48
C THR A 83 2.97 4.36 -4.31
N ILE A 84 4.27 4.41 -4.52
CA ILE A 84 5.02 3.46 -5.33
C ILE A 84 6.19 2.87 -4.54
N LEU A 85 6.53 1.63 -4.86
CA LEU A 85 7.78 0.99 -4.49
C LEU A 85 8.78 1.15 -5.62
N ILE A 86 10.02 1.53 -5.32
CA ILE A 86 11.13 1.56 -6.26
C ILE A 86 12.20 0.60 -5.76
N ALA A 87 12.57 -0.37 -6.59
CA ALA A 87 13.64 -1.33 -6.31
C ALA A 87 14.53 -1.49 -7.54
N VAL A 88 15.81 -1.81 -7.34
CA VAL A 88 16.74 -2.03 -8.44
C VAL A 88 16.80 -3.50 -8.79
N GLN A 89 16.64 -3.82 -10.06
CA GLN A 89 16.73 -5.17 -10.59
C GLN A 89 17.63 -5.16 -11.83
N ASN A 90 18.66 -6.00 -11.82
CA ASN A 90 19.71 -6.06 -12.83
C ASN A 90 20.28 -4.65 -13.13
N GLY A 91 20.53 -3.88 -12.08
CA GLY A 91 21.07 -2.51 -12.18
C GLY A 91 20.10 -1.45 -12.73
N THR A 92 18.83 -1.79 -12.95
CA THR A 92 17.79 -0.86 -13.43
C THR A 92 16.78 -0.57 -12.32
N PRO A 93 16.49 0.70 -11.98
CA PRO A 93 15.43 1.04 -11.05
C PRO A 93 14.07 0.77 -11.70
N LEU A 94 13.25 -0.05 -11.04
CA LEU A 94 11.89 -0.39 -11.45
C LEU A 94 10.91 0.10 -10.40
N ALA A 95 9.76 0.61 -10.85
CA ALA A 95 8.69 1.08 -9.98
C ALA A 95 7.45 0.19 -10.07
N ARG A 96 6.80 -0.02 -8.94
CA ARG A 96 5.51 -0.73 -8.83
C ARG A 96 4.55 0.12 -8.02
N VAL A 97 3.33 0.28 -8.52
CA VAL A 97 2.28 0.99 -7.78
C VAL A 97 1.87 0.15 -6.57
N LEU A 98 1.76 0.78 -5.40
CA LEU A 98 1.23 0.19 -4.17
C LEU A 98 -0.21 0.64 -3.94
N SER A 99 -0.47 1.95 -4.08
CA SER A 99 -1.79 2.53 -3.90
C SER A 99 -1.98 3.73 -4.84
N PRO A 100 -3.16 3.93 -5.44
CA PRO A 100 -3.42 5.09 -6.30
C PRO A 100 -3.42 6.40 -5.50
N THR A 101 -3.12 7.53 -6.16
CA THR A 101 -3.28 8.84 -5.51
C THR A 101 -4.75 9.20 -5.39
N VAL A 102 -5.17 9.58 -4.18
CA VAL A 102 -6.51 10.11 -3.89
C VAL A 102 -6.41 11.56 -3.39
N ASP A 103 -5.45 11.83 -2.49
CA ASP A 103 -5.11 13.17 -2.02
C ASP A 103 -3.62 13.22 -1.64
N ILE A 104 -2.80 14.04 -2.32
CA ILE A 104 -1.36 14.19 -2.00
C ILE A 104 -1.08 14.70 -0.59
N ARG A 105 -2.04 15.38 0.05
CA ARG A 105 -1.87 15.88 1.41
C ARG A 105 -2.03 14.77 2.46
N ASP A 106 -2.61 13.64 2.05
CA ASP A 106 -2.81 12.47 2.88
C ASP A 106 -2.65 11.18 2.07
N PRO A 107 -1.44 10.91 1.57
CA PRO A 107 -1.21 9.75 0.72
C PRO A 107 -1.34 8.45 1.51
N ASP A 108 -1.70 7.38 0.81
CA ASP A 108 -1.77 6.05 1.43
C ASP A 108 -0.36 5.50 1.67
N MET A 109 0.09 5.60 2.92
CA MET A 109 1.39 5.09 3.36
C MET A 109 1.36 3.62 3.77
N GLY A 110 0.22 2.94 3.58
CA GLY A 110 -0.01 1.58 4.02
C GLY A 110 -0.35 1.51 5.51
N LEU A 111 -1.21 0.55 5.85
CA LEU A 111 -1.60 0.22 7.21
C LEU A 111 -0.79 -0.98 7.69
N ALA A 112 -0.05 -0.85 8.79
CA ALA A 112 0.57 -2.01 9.43
C ALA A 112 -0.51 -3.02 9.83
N GLN A 113 -0.39 -4.27 9.37
CA GLN A 113 -1.34 -5.31 9.75
C GLN A 113 -1.19 -5.60 11.25
N PRO A 114 -2.29 -5.59 12.04
CA PRO A 114 -2.22 -5.94 13.46
C PRO A 114 -1.53 -7.30 13.68
N GLY A 115 -0.54 -7.33 14.56
CA GLY A 115 0.29 -8.51 14.83
C GLY A 115 1.41 -8.78 13.82
N ARG A 116 1.54 -7.98 12.75
CA ARG A 116 2.54 -8.13 11.67
C ARG A 116 3.15 -6.76 11.32
N GLN A 117 4.22 -6.37 12.03
CA GLN A 117 4.92 -5.10 11.80
C GLN A 117 5.76 -5.09 10.51
N ASP A 118 6.04 -6.26 9.95
CA ASP A 118 6.76 -6.46 8.69
C ASP A 118 5.87 -6.31 7.45
N LEU A 119 4.58 -6.00 7.61
CA LEU A 119 3.61 -5.98 6.52
C LEU A 119 2.76 -4.70 6.54
N LEU A 120 2.76 -3.98 5.42
CA LEU A 120 1.86 -2.86 5.16
C LEU A 120 0.77 -3.27 4.18
N LEU A 121 -0.49 -2.99 4.54
CA LEU A 121 -1.67 -3.18 3.73
C LEU A 121 -2.01 -1.89 2.99
N PHE A 122 -2.13 -1.94 1.67
CA PHE A 122 -2.67 -0.86 0.85
C PHE A 122 -4.10 -1.24 0.47
N THR A 123 -5.04 -0.84 1.33
CA THR A 123 -6.41 -1.37 1.36
C THR A 123 -7.12 -1.19 0.02
N ALA A 124 -7.04 0.00 -0.59
CA ALA A 124 -7.66 0.30 -1.88
C ALA A 124 -6.98 -0.37 -3.09
N GLY A 125 -5.69 -0.68 -2.98
CA GLY A 125 -4.90 -1.23 -4.09
C GLY A 125 -4.97 -2.76 -4.22
N SER A 126 -5.61 -3.45 -3.28
CA SER A 126 -5.52 -4.92 -3.16
C SER A 126 -4.08 -5.44 -3.11
N ARG A 127 -3.18 -4.63 -2.52
CA ARG A 127 -1.74 -4.88 -2.45
C ARG A 127 -1.24 -4.81 -1.02
N ALA A 128 -0.20 -5.58 -0.75
CA ALA A 128 0.55 -5.48 0.49
C ALA A 128 2.06 -5.42 0.21
N LEU A 129 2.81 -4.85 1.13
CA LEU A 129 4.25 -4.74 1.06
C LEU A 129 4.87 -5.42 2.28
N VAL A 130 5.71 -6.43 2.03
CA VAL A 130 6.58 -7.02 3.05
C VAL A 130 7.79 -6.10 3.21
N THR A 131 7.80 -5.26 4.24
CA THR A 131 8.78 -4.18 4.41
C THR A 131 10.19 -4.67 4.67
N SER A 132 10.35 -5.91 5.17
CA SER A 132 11.64 -6.54 5.42
C SER A 132 12.34 -7.04 4.16
N THR A 133 11.60 -7.26 3.06
CA THR A 133 12.15 -7.79 1.80
C THR A 133 11.89 -6.89 0.59
N GLY A 134 10.94 -5.95 0.71
CA GLY A 134 10.42 -5.18 -0.42
C GLY A 134 9.49 -5.98 -1.34
N GLN A 135 9.07 -7.19 -0.95
CA GLN A 135 8.15 -7.97 -1.75
C GLN A 135 6.77 -7.30 -1.80
N VAL A 136 6.28 -7.03 -3.00
CA VAL A 136 4.90 -6.60 -3.24
C VAL A 136 4.03 -7.82 -3.47
N LEU A 137 2.98 -7.95 -2.68
CA LEU A 137 1.95 -8.97 -2.80
C LEU A 137 0.72 -8.34 -3.48
N TRP A 138 0.08 -9.10 -4.36
CA TRP A 138 -1.12 -8.67 -5.08
C TRP A 138 -2.14 -9.79 -5.09
N PHE A 139 -3.39 -9.44 -4.78
CA PHE A 139 -4.50 -10.38 -4.65
C PHE A 139 -5.67 -9.94 -5.52
N GLU A 140 -6.15 -10.85 -6.36
CA GLU A 140 -7.33 -10.62 -7.19
C GLU A 140 -8.61 -10.84 -6.38
N HIS A 141 -9.60 -9.98 -6.54
CA HIS A 141 -10.90 -10.11 -5.85
C HIS A 141 -11.98 -10.73 -6.73
N ALA A 142 -11.91 -10.56 -8.04
CA ALA A 142 -12.92 -11.07 -8.97
C ALA A 142 -12.40 -12.31 -9.70
N ARG A 143 -13.27 -13.29 -9.93
CA ARG A 143 -13.01 -14.35 -10.91
C ARG A 143 -13.13 -13.78 -12.32
N PRO A 144 -12.55 -14.45 -13.34
CA PRO A 144 -12.73 -14.04 -14.73
C PRO A 144 -14.22 -13.88 -15.07
N LYS A 145 -14.59 -12.73 -15.64
CA LYS A 145 -15.97 -12.36 -16.03
C LYS A 145 -16.95 -12.19 -14.86
N GLU A 146 -16.47 -12.22 -13.61
CA GLU A 146 -17.30 -11.89 -12.45
C GLU A 146 -17.43 -10.37 -12.34
N TYR A 147 -18.67 -9.89 -12.25
CA TYR A 147 -18.95 -8.50 -11.94
C TYR A 147 -19.11 -8.34 -10.43
N VAL A 148 -18.24 -7.53 -9.82
CA VAL A 148 -18.29 -7.20 -8.41
C VAL A 148 -18.66 -5.72 -8.28
N HIS A 149 -19.70 -5.44 -7.51
CA HIS A 149 -20.04 -4.07 -7.14
C HIS A 149 -19.14 -3.59 -6.00
N GLY A 150 -18.74 -2.32 -6.07
CA GLY A 150 -17.90 -1.68 -5.06
C GLY A 150 -16.40 -1.90 -5.27
N THR A 151 -15.60 -1.15 -4.52
CA THR A 151 -14.14 -1.29 -4.51
C THR A 151 -13.75 -2.22 -3.36
N PRO A 152 -13.09 -3.36 -3.62
CA PRO A 152 -12.66 -4.27 -2.57
C PRO A 152 -11.60 -3.62 -1.67
N LEU A 153 -11.61 -3.97 -0.39
CA LEU A 153 -10.56 -3.55 0.55
C LEU A 153 -9.70 -4.75 0.94
N LEU A 154 -8.39 -4.72 0.70
CA LEU A 154 -7.51 -5.72 1.31
C LEU A 154 -7.43 -5.46 2.81
N VAL A 155 -8.00 -6.36 3.60
CA VAL A 155 -8.12 -6.19 5.05
C VAL A 155 -7.14 -7.06 5.83
N SER A 156 -6.64 -8.16 5.28
CA SER A 156 -5.65 -9.00 5.96
C SER A 156 -4.88 -9.87 4.96
N VAL A 157 -3.70 -10.33 5.35
CA VAL A 157 -2.85 -11.29 4.62
C VAL A 157 -2.43 -12.41 5.56
N SER A 158 -2.42 -13.64 5.05
CA SER A 158 -2.05 -14.84 5.79
C SER A 158 -0.59 -14.79 6.30
N PRO A 159 -0.26 -15.55 7.35
CA PRO A 159 1.10 -15.61 7.89
C PRO A 159 2.19 -15.94 6.86
N ASP A 160 1.89 -16.80 5.89
CA ASP A 160 2.82 -17.22 4.82
C ASP A 160 2.89 -16.25 3.63
N ASN A 161 2.18 -15.11 3.69
CA ASN A 161 2.10 -14.10 2.63
C ASN A 161 1.48 -14.59 1.30
N ARG A 162 0.85 -15.77 1.26
CA ARG A 162 0.30 -16.34 0.02
C ARG A 162 -1.17 -16.04 -0.20
N THR A 163 -1.89 -15.64 0.84
CA THR A 163 -3.33 -15.42 0.80
C THR A 163 -3.71 -14.04 1.30
N GLY A 164 -4.56 -13.34 0.57
CA GLY A 164 -5.18 -12.08 0.99
C GLY A 164 -6.67 -12.28 1.30
N ALA A 165 -7.16 -11.57 2.30
CA ALA A 165 -8.58 -11.41 2.61
C ALA A 165 -9.03 -10.04 2.12
N LEU A 166 -9.97 -10.03 1.19
CA LEU A 166 -10.54 -8.83 0.59
C LEU A 166 -11.97 -8.67 1.08
N LEU A 167 -12.29 -7.54 1.72
CA LEU A 167 -13.64 -7.20 2.11
C LEU A 167 -14.41 -6.67 0.89
N LEU A 168 -15.53 -7.31 0.59
CA LEU A 168 -16.51 -6.92 -0.42
C LEU A 168 -17.83 -6.56 0.29
N ASP A 169 -18.79 -5.98 -0.42
CA ASP A 169 -20.07 -5.49 0.13
C ASP A 169 -20.87 -6.52 0.95
N ASN A 170 -20.70 -7.81 0.69
CA ASN A 170 -21.51 -8.87 1.32
C ASN A 170 -20.70 -10.09 1.79
N GLU A 171 -19.37 -10.03 1.74
CA GLU A 171 -18.50 -11.14 2.12
C GLU A 171 -17.05 -10.70 2.34
N ILE A 172 -16.24 -11.58 2.93
CA ILE A 172 -14.78 -11.47 2.85
C ILE A 172 -14.30 -12.57 1.92
N ARG A 173 -13.68 -12.18 0.82
CA ARG A 173 -13.16 -13.10 -0.18
C ARG A 173 -11.70 -13.41 0.07
N LEU A 174 -11.35 -14.69 0.05
CA LEU A 174 -9.96 -15.14 0.16
C LEU A 174 -9.39 -15.41 -1.22
N SER A 175 -8.20 -14.86 -1.46
CA SER A 175 -7.53 -14.91 -2.75
C SER A 175 -6.07 -15.31 -2.59
N ARG A 176 -5.61 -16.22 -3.45
CA ARG A 176 -4.20 -16.62 -3.50
C ARG A 176 -3.43 -15.68 -4.43
N ALA A 177 -2.26 -15.26 -4.00
CA ALA A 177 -1.35 -14.47 -4.84
C ALA A 177 -1.09 -15.19 -6.17
N GLY A 178 -1.40 -14.54 -7.30
CA GLY A 178 -1.21 -15.09 -8.64
C GLY A 178 -2.20 -16.18 -9.09
N ALA A 179 -3.11 -16.66 -8.22
CA ALA A 179 -4.10 -17.68 -8.56
C ALA A 179 -5.56 -17.22 -8.35
N GLY A 180 -5.77 -16.11 -7.65
CA GLY A 180 -7.06 -15.46 -7.50
C GLY A 180 -7.96 -16.07 -6.43
N PRO A 181 -9.26 -15.67 -6.43
CA PRO A 181 -10.22 -16.08 -5.40
C PRO A 181 -10.43 -17.59 -5.31
N TYR A 182 -10.47 -18.13 -4.09
CA TYR A 182 -10.74 -19.56 -3.86
C TYR A 182 -11.72 -19.86 -2.72
N ALA A 183 -11.97 -18.92 -1.82
CA ALA A 183 -12.90 -19.10 -0.70
C ALA A 183 -13.58 -17.79 -0.32
N THR A 184 -14.64 -17.87 0.47
CA THR A 184 -15.40 -16.73 0.99
C THR A 184 -15.79 -16.95 2.44
N VAL A 185 -15.81 -15.89 3.24
CA VAL A 185 -16.45 -15.86 4.56
C VAL A 185 -17.77 -15.10 4.39
N PRO A 186 -18.92 -15.66 4.82
CA PRO A 186 -20.24 -15.06 4.62
C PRO A 186 -20.50 -13.90 5.59
N PHE A 187 -19.63 -12.89 5.56
CA PHE A 187 -19.74 -11.68 6.36
C PHE A 187 -20.64 -10.67 5.64
N THR A 188 -21.95 -10.91 5.74
CA THR A 188 -22.98 -10.22 4.97
C THR A 188 -23.07 -8.72 5.27
N LYS A 189 -23.69 -7.95 4.36
CA LYS A 189 -23.89 -6.50 4.51
C LYS A 189 -24.54 -6.10 5.84
N PRO A 190 -25.58 -6.79 6.35
CA PRO A 190 -26.11 -6.49 7.69
C PRO A 190 -25.08 -6.70 8.81
N MET A 191 -24.28 -7.77 8.74
CA MET A 191 -23.22 -8.05 9.72
C MET A 191 -22.11 -7.01 9.66
N GLN A 192 -21.72 -6.59 8.46
CA GLN A 192 -20.75 -5.51 8.25
C GLN A 192 -21.28 -4.18 8.79
N SER A 193 -22.55 -3.85 8.50
CA SER A 193 -23.18 -2.61 8.95
C SER A 193 -23.21 -2.53 10.48
N ASP A 194 -23.56 -3.63 11.14
CA ASP A 194 -23.51 -3.74 12.60
C ASP A 194 -22.08 -3.59 13.14
N ALA A 195 -21.13 -4.31 12.55
CA ALA A 195 -19.73 -4.31 12.96
C ALA A 195 -19.03 -2.95 12.79
N PHE A 196 -19.33 -2.22 11.73
CA PHE A 196 -18.61 -0.99 11.34
C PHE A 196 -19.37 0.29 11.69
N LYS A 197 -20.56 0.19 12.28
CA LYS A 197 -21.44 1.33 12.59
C LYS A 197 -20.70 2.48 13.28
N SER A 198 -19.91 2.17 14.31
CA SER A 198 -19.18 3.19 15.09
C SER A 198 -17.92 3.70 14.38
N LEU A 199 -17.35 2.94 13.44
CA LEU A 199 -16.08 3.31 12.78
C LEU A 199 -16.26 4.52 11.86
N TRP A 200 -17.45 4.69 11.29
CA TRP A 200 -17.75 5.87 10.48
C TRP A 200 -17.70 7.15 11.32
N ASP A 201 -18.35 7.14 12.48
CA ASP A 201 -18.34 8.27 13.41
C ASP A 201 -16.94 8.52 13.97
N GLU A 202 -16.20 7.46 14.31
CA GLU A 202 -14.81 7.55 14.76
C GLU A 202 -13.91 8.20 13.69
N SER A 203 -14.00 7.73 12.43
CA SER A 203 -13.23 8.30 11.32
C SER A 203 -13.58 9.77 11.06
N SER A 204 -14.86 10.14 11.15
CA SER A 204 -15.35 11.50 10.97
C SER A 204 -14.81 12.44 12.04
N GLN A 205 -14.91 12.04 13.31
CA GLN A 205 -14.42 12.82 14.43
C GLN A 205 -12.90 13.00 14.38
N ALA A 206 -12.16 11.94 14.04
CA ALA A 206 -10.71 12.00 13.89
C ALA A 206 -10.28 12.92 12.73
N ALA A 207 -10.95 12.83 11.58
CA ALA A 207 -10.68 13.71 10.44
C ALA A 207 -10.99 15.18 10.78
N LYS A 208 -12.09 15.45 11.48
CA LYS A 208 -12.42 16.80 11.96
C LYS A 208 -11.37 17.34 12.93
N LYS A 209 -10.96 16.54 13.92
CA LYS A 209 -9.92 16.92 14.89
C LYS A 209 -8.59 17.22 14.21
N ALA A 210 -8.21 16.44 13.19
CA ALA A 210 -7.01 16.71 12.41
C ALA A 210 -7.10 18.03 11.65
N LEU A 211 -8.27 18.31 11.05
CA LEU A 211 -8.53 19.57 10.37
C LEU A 211 -8.45 20.77 11.31
N ASP A 212 -9.02 20.67 12.51
CA ASP A 212 -8.94 21.70 13.55
C ASP A 212 -7.47 21.94 13.99
N ALA A 213 -6.60 20.92 13.86
CA ALA A 213 -5.16 21.01 14.10
C ALA A 213 -4.33 21.42 12.85
N GLY A 214 -4.99 21.83 11.75
CA GLY A 214 -4.32 22.25 10.51
C GLY A 214 -3.76 21.11 9.66
N GLN A 215 -4.14 19.86 9.95
CA GLN A 215 -3.74 18.67 9.19
C GLN A 215 -4.92 18.16 8.36
N ARG A 216 -4.64 17.50 7.24
CA ARG A 216 -5.69 16.86 6.43
C ARG A 216 -5.62 15.35 6.57
N ILE A 217 -6.76 14.73 6.81
CA ILE A 217 -6.94 13.27 6.77
C ILE A 217 -8.15 12.99 5.89
N ASP A 218 -7.99 12.10 4.92
CA ASP A 218 -9.10 11.52 4.18
C ASP A 218 -9.89 10.59 5.09
N GLN A 219 -11.10 11.01 5.44
CA GLN A 219 -12.02 10.24 6.29
C GLN A 219 -12.31 8.84 5.70
N ARG A 220 -12.48 8.71 4.38
CA ARG A 220 -12.80 7.42 3.74
C ARG A 220 -11.63 6.46 3.83
N ARG A 221 -10.41 6.96 3.63
CA ARG A 221 -9.18 6.17 3.82
C ARG A 221 -9.01 5.76 5.28
N LEU A 222 -9.25 6.68 6.21
CA LEU A 222 -9.22 6.37 7.64
C LEU A 222 -10.27 5.32 8.01
N TYR A 223 -11.50 5.44 7.51
CA TYR A 223 -12.56 4.45 7.69
C TYR A 223 -12.13 3.07 7.16
N ALA A 224 -11.59 2.99 5.95
CA ALA A 224 -11.08 1.74 5.39
C ALA A 224 -9.97 1.11 6.27
N ASN A 225 -9.07 1.94 6.82
CA ASN A 225 -8.03 1.48 7.74
C ASN A 225 -8.59 0.96 9.06
N LEU A 226 -9.58 1.65 9.63
CA LEU A 226 -10.28 1.20 10.84
C LEU A 226 -11.04 -0.11 10.58
N THR A 227 -11.67 -0.25 9.41
CA THR A 227 -12.32 -1.49 8.97
C THR A 227 -11.32 -2.65 8.89
N ALA A 228 -10.17 -2.45 8.24
CA ALA A 228 -9.12 -3.47 8.18
C ALA A 228 -8.60 -3.84 9.58
N ALA A 229 -8.35 -2.84 10.44
CA ALA A 229 -7.93 -3.07 11.81
C ALA A 229 -8.99 -3.85 12.62
N TRP A 230 -10.27 -3.55 12.46
CA TRP A 230 -11.37 -4.27 13.09
C TRP A 230 -11.41 -5.72 12.65
N ILE A 231 -11.27 -6.00 11.35
CA ILE A 231 -11.23 -7.36 10.82
C ILE A 231 -10.09 -8.16 11.45
N ASN A 232 -8.87 -7.64 11.49
CA ASN A 232 -7.72 -8.36 12.08
C ASN A 232 -7.84 -8.60 13.60
N ARG A 233 -8.70 -7.85 14.31
CA ARG A 233 -8.99 -8.11 15.73
C ARG A 233 -10.06 -9.18 15.94
N ASN A 234 -10.96 -9.34 14.97
CA ASN A 234 -12.15 -10.19 15.11
C ASN A 234 -12.09 -11.48 14.30
N PHE A 235 -11.15 -11.57 13.36
CA PHE A 235 -10.86 -12.73 12.52
C PHE A 235 -9.39 -13.11 12.64
N SER A 236 -9.12 -14.41 12.61
CA SER A 236 -7.79 -14.99 12.63
C SER A 236 -7.60 -15.99 11.51
N TRP A 237 -6.36 -16.05 11.03
CA TRP A 237 -5.92 -17.04 10.07
C TRP A 237 -5.68 -18.38 10.77
N GLN A 238 -6.18 -19.46 10.17
CA GLN A 238 -5.91 -20.82 10.59
C GLN A 238 -5.45 -21.65 9.40
N GLU A 239 -4.39 -22.40 9.59
CA GLU A 239 -3.88 -23.32 8.57
C GLU A 239 -4.78 -24.55 8.50
N GLY A 240 -5.31 -24.83 7.31
CA GLY A 240 -6.14 -26.00 7.03
C GLY A 240 -5.49 -26.89 5.95
N LYS A 241 -6.06 -28.09 5.77
CA LYS A 241 -5.59 -29.06 4.75
C LYS A 241 -5.61 -28.50 3.32
N ASP A 242 -6.56 -27.61 3.03
CA ASP A 242 -6.78 -27.03 1.70
C ASP A 242 -6.19 -25.61 1.57
N GLY A 243 -5.34 -25.23 2.53
CA GLY A 243 -4.74 -23.91 2.66
C GLY A 243 -5.32 -23.08 3.81
N TRP A 244 -4.96 -21.80 3.84
CA TRP A 244 -5.38 -20.88 4.88
C TRP A 244 -6.89 -20.65 4.87
N ARG A 245 -7.46 -20.61 6.07
CA ARG A 245 -8.85 -20.27 6.34
C ARG A 245 -8.89 -19.04 7.23
N LEU A 246 -9.91 -18.22 7.05
CA LEU A 246 -10.16 -17.06 7.91
C LEU A 246 -11.38 -17.37 8.78
N GLN A 247 -11.23 -17.30 10.10
CA GLN A 247 -12.28 -17.62 11.06
C GLN A 247 -12.45 -16.47 12.06
N GLY A 248 -13.69 -16.15 12.42
CA GLY A 248 -13.98 -15.10 13.38
C GLY A 248 -15.49 -14.86 13.49
N ARG A 249 -15.96 -14.35 14.64
CA ARG A 249 -17.38 -14.01 14.84
C ARG A 249 -18.35 -15.18 14.57
N GLY A 250 -17.92 -16.42 14.84
CA GLY A 250 -18.70 -17.63 14.52
C GLY A 250 -18.76 -17.98 13.02
N LEU A 251 -18.06 -17.25 12.17
CA LEU A 251 -17.94 -17.50 10.73
C LEU A 251 -16.61 -18.19 10.42
N THR A 252 -16.60 -18.97 9.34
CA THR A 252 -15.39 -19.55 8.76
C THR A 252 -15.47 -19.48 7.24
N SER A 253 -14.31 -19.47 6.58
CA SER A 253 -14.25 -19.46 5.13
C SER A 253 -14.71 -20.79 4.53
N THR A 254 -15.58 -20.72 3.53
CA THR A 254 -16.01 -21.86 2.71
C THR A 254 -15.42 -21.75 1.31
N PRO A 255 -15.06 -22.88 0.66
CA PRO A 255 -14.56 -22.86 -0.71
C PRO A 255 -15.58 -22.22 -1.67
N LEU A 256 -15.08 -21.43 -2.62
CA LEU A 256 -15.90 -20.99 -3.74
C LEU A 256 -16.20 -22.19 -4.64
N ALA A 257 -17.43 -22.26 -5.15
CA ALA A 257 -17.77 -23.25 -6.16
C ALA A 257 -16.82 -23.10 -7.37
N VAL A 258 -16.23 -24.22 -7.81
CA VAL A 258 -15.40 -24.25 -9.02
C VAL A 258 -16.27 -23.84 -10.20
N SER A 259 -15.88 -22.79 -10.91
CA SER A 259 -16.59 -22.38 -12.13
C SER A 259 -16.39 -23.48 -13.18
N ALA A 260 -17.47 -24.10 -13.65
CA ALA A 260 -17.47 -25.18 -14.65
C ALA A 260 -17.17 -24.66 -16.07
N ALA A 261 -16.12 -23.85 -16.22
CA ALA A 261 -15.73 -23.22 -17.48
C ALA A 261 -14.38 -23.75 -17.98
N SER A 262 -14.26 -25.08 -18.08
CA SER A 262 -13.23 -25.75 -18.88
C SER A 262 -13.47 -27.26 -18.95
N SER A 263 -14.67 -27.66 -19.38
CA SER A 263 -14.94 -29.02 -19.87
C SER A 263 -15.61 -28.92 -21.23
N THR A 264 -14.86 -28.44 -22.22
CA THR A 264 -15.18 -28.77 -23.61
C THR A 264 -14.76 -30.23 -23.80
N PRO A 265 -15.69 -31.17 -24.02
CA PRO A 265 -15.30 -32.52 -24.39
C PRO A 265 -14.57 -32.44 -25.73
N SER A 266 -13.35 -32.97 -25.76
CA SER A 266 -12.58 -33.17 -26.98
C SER A 266 -13.47 -33.87 -28.01
N ARG A 267 -13.81 -33.18 -29.09
CA ARG A 267 -14.50 -33.79 -30.22
C ARG A 267 -13.54 -34.81 -30.82
N GLN A 268 -13.81 -36.09 -30.60
CA GLN A 268 -13.23 -37.15 -31.43
C GLN A 268 -13.77 -36.93 -32.84
N GLU A 269 -12.90 -36.58 -33.78
CA GLU A 269 -13.23 -36.63 -35.20
C GLU A 269 -13.00 -38.05 -35.73
N PRO A 270 -13.86 -38.51 -36.66
CA PRO A 270 -13.77 -39.84 -37.29
C PRO A 270 -12.61 -39.97 -38.28
#